data_AF-A0A1Y2EJI9-F1
#
_entry.id   AF-A0A1Y2EJI9-F1
#
_cell.length_a   1.000
_cell.length_b   1.000
_cell.length_c   1.000
_cell.angle_alpha   90.00
_cell.angle_beta   90.00
_cell.angle_gamma   90.00
#
_symmetry.space_group_name_H-M   'P 1'
#
loop_
_entity.id
_entity.type
_entity.pdbx_description
1 polymer ?
#
loop_
_entity_poly.entity_id
_entity_poly.type
_entity_poly.pdbx_seq_one_letter_code
_entity_poly.pdbx_strand_id
1 'polypeptide(L)'
;MATDDVVIQRMPLRTSPEDRLNSYNHHSLAPWLENTGYLTPLFLYHRERALDEFNMGRWLSLHVEKHMLRSPLTVLNLSKIQLQELLALVAKTDYGKTIPTDETSLQSLSNEFSLPSEIPRSGFFVRMSHCSPKDADKGDLKPVFTISEALIKIISSKRTVQALLRLLSAPDETDNKIYLFPYHAELDKLSEWRCYIHGNKVAAISQSRFYQPNYPDIPDDTLRRLVQQVKALWDDIGPTFSFNSCVLDVYAEVRKLDFKTRLIEINPWGSHLGSGSLLFHWLDDAELLQPQESSTSTVLRLVASDTASTAANADFSRKEAYRIGRAGIVEDELACLRDRGLVWVLEPSKHRQFMSLPVHDLEPYREAVTTRKAGLAAFMEMYGNEGYSSKSSSCAYRTITLFKATKVPNHQYKDESAPLAPTLTQKVTSNKAAARHYQQPRPQLVAIFGAREATKYEHLVQLPVKNNSTNTIAIRSPNMVTTSFPRRPSDSTSGRPCCTS
;
A
#
# COMPACT_ATOMS: atom_id res chain seq x y z
N MET A 1 0.44 -29.61 -24.19
CA MET A 1 0.55 -28.45 -23.29
C MET A 1 -0.47 -28.66 -22.20
N ALA A 2 -0.06 -28.70 -20.93
CA ALA A 2 -1.03 -28.75 -19.84
C ALA A 2 -1.92 -27.52 -19.96
N THR A 3 -3.24 -27.72 -19.98
CA THR A 3 -4.18 -26.60 -19.95
C THR A 3 -4.05 -25.96 -18.57
N ASP A 4 -3.48 -24.77 -18.50
CA ASP A 4 -3.44 -23.99 -17.27
C ASP A 4 -4.86 -23.85 -16.72
N ASP A 5 -5.10 -24.46 -15.56
CA ASP A 5 -6.42 -24.48 -14.95
C ASP A 5 -6.78 -23.08 -14.44
N VAL A 6 -7.85 -22.52 -14.98
CA VAL A 6 -8.42 -21.26 -14.47
C VAL A 6 -9.75 -21.58 -13.80
N VAL A 7 -9.85 -21.23 -12.53
CA VAL A 7 -11.05 -21.41 -11.71
C VAL A 7 -11.77 -20.06 -11.61
N ILE A 8 -12.96 -19.96 -12.20
CA ILE A 8 -13.76 -18.73 -12.18
C ILE A 8 -14.82 -18.87 -11.08
N GLN A 9 -14.84 -17.93 -10.14
CA GLN A 9 -15.76 -17.90 -9.01
C GLN A 9 -16.57 -16.61 -9.03
N ARG A 10 -17.88 -16.74 -9.28
CA ARG A 10 -18.85 -15.65 -9.14
C ARG A 10 -19.34 -15.65 -7.70
N MET A 11 -18.87 -14.68 -6.91
CA MET A 11 -19.11 -14.61 -5.46
C MET A 11 -20.23 -13.62 -5.14
N PRO A 12 -21.11 -13.91 -4.18
CA PRO A 12 -22.04 -12.89 -3.71
C PRO A 12 -21.26 -11.72 -3.08
N LEU A 13 -21.80 -10.50 -3.20
CA LEU A 13 -21.23 -9.36 -2.50
C LEU A 13 -21.36 -9.59 -0.98
N ARG A 14 -20.23 -9.86 -0.35
CA ARG A 14 -20.16 -10.08 1.08
C ARG A 14 -19.89 -8.76 1.80
N THR A 15 -20.85 -8.31 2.61
CA THR A 15 -20.80 -7.01 3.32
C THR A 15 -20.76 -7.15 4.83
N SER A 16 -20.69 -8.37 5.37
CA SER A 16 -20.65 -8.60 6.80
C SER A 16 -19.36 -7.99 7.41
N PRO A 17 -19.35 -7.57 8.69
CA PRO A 17 -18.12 -7.16 9.38
C PRO A 17 -16.95 -8.15 9.20
N GLU A 18 -17.23 -9.44 9.29
CA GLU A 18 -16.24 -10.51 9.17
C GLU A 18 -15.65 -10.58 7.76
N ASP A 19 -16.48 -10.40 6.72
CA ASP A 19 -16.03 -10.35 5.33
C ASP A 19 -15.30 -9.03 5.00
N ARG A 20 -15.64 -7.94 5.69
CA ARG A 20 -15.05 -6.60 5.51
C ARG A 20 -13.66 -6.46 6.12
N LEU A 21 -13.42 -7.13 7.26
CA LEU A 21 -12.19 -7.09 8.05
C LEU A 21 -10.93 -7.06 7.19
N ASN A 22 -10.99 -7.91 6.20
CA ASN A 22 -9.99 -8.39 5.30
C ASN A 22 -9.45 -7.38 4.28
N SER A 23 -10.24 -6.33 3.98
CA SER A 23 -9.93 -5.41 2.90
C SER A 23 -8.95 -4.30 3.27
N TYR A 24 -8.47 -4.26 4.52
CA TYR A 24 -7.65 -3.16 5.04
C TYR A 24 -6.40 -3.63 5.78
N ASN A 25 -5.47 -2.69 5.98
CA ASN A 25 -4.10 -2.92 6.43
C ASN A 25 -4.00 -3.73 7.74
N HIS A 26 -3.92 -5.06 7.66
CA HIS A 26 -3.66 -5.90 8.83
C HIS A 26 -2.18 -5.88 9.20
N HIS A 27 -1.76 -4.76 9.79
CA HIS A 27 -0.41 -4.60 10.33
C HIS A 27 -0.07 -5.69 11.37
N SER A 28 -1.08 -6.31 11.99
CA SER A 28 -0.99 -7.44 12.91
C SER A 28 -0.61 -8.77 12.24
N LEU A 29 -0.61 -8.83 10.91
CA LEU A 29 -0.20 -9.99 10.13
C LEU A 29 1.22 -9.84 9.55
N ALA A 30 1.99 -8.85 10.04
CA ALA A 30 3.38 -8.71 9.63
C ALA A 30 4.21 -9.90 10.13
N PRO A 31 5.03 -10.55 9.29
CA PRO A 31 5.81 -11.71 9.70
C PRO A 31 6.90 -11.37 10.73
N TRP A 32 7.26 -10.09 10.85
CA TRP A 32 8.21 -9.58 11.85
C TRP A 32 7.53 -9.13 13.16
N LEU A 33 6.20 -9.24 13.28
CA LEU A 33 5.46 -8.67 14.41
C LEU A 33 5.94 -9.18 15.77
N GLU A 34 6.25 -10.47 15.89
CA GLU A 34 6.74 -11.08 17.13
C GLU A 34 8.03 -10.39 17.63
N ASN A 35 8.93 -10.06 16.71
CA ASN A 35 10.21 -9.44 17.01
C ASN A 35 10.11 -7.92 17.17
N THR A 36 9.26 -7.28 16.39
CA THR A 36 9.16 -5.83 16.39
C THR A 36 8.19 -5.31 17.44
N GLY A 37 7.17 -6.09 17.81
CA GLY A 37 5.93 -5.61 18.41
C GLY A 37 5.03 -4.88 17.40
N TYR A 38 3.80 -4.56 17.81
CA TYR A 38 2.85 -3.82 16.97
C TYR A 38 3.05 -2.30 17.02
N LEU A 39 3.11 -1.65 15.85
CA LEU A 39 3.26 -0.19 15.68
C LEU A 39 4.46 0.42 16.42
N THR A 40 5.54 -0.34 16.49
CA THR A 40 6.82 0.10 17.05
C THR A 40 7.63 0.83 15.99
N PRO A 41 8.63 1.66 16.32
CA PRO A 41 9.53 2.28 15.36
C PRO A 41 10.28 1.21 14.59
N LEU A 42 10.61 0.08 15.23
CA LEU A 42 11.20 -1.06 14.54
C LEU A 42 10.21 -1.69 13.55
N PHE A 43 8.93 -1.87 13.93
CA PHE A 43 7.88 -2.33 13.02
C PHE A 43 7.70 -1.38 11.83
N LEU A 44 7.63 -0.07 12.11
CA LEU A 44 7.48 0.96 11.10
C LEU A 44 8.70 0.96 10.18
N TYR A 45 9.91 0.88 10.73
CA TYR A 45 11.15 0.75 9.97
C TYR A 45 11.12 -0.47 9.04
N HIS A 46 10.83 -1.67 9.55
CA HIS A 46 10.72 -2.87 8.73
C HIS A 46 9.65 -2.76 7.65
N ARG A 47 8.49 -2.21 8.01
CA ARG A 47 7.40 -1.97 7.08
C ARG A 47 7.83 -1.02 5.96
N GLU A 48 8.46 0.11 6.28
CA GLU A 48 8.93 1.05 5.28
C GLU A 48 9.99 0.44 4.37
N ARG A 49 10.95 -0.31 4.92
CA ARG A 49 11.94 -1.04 4.12
C ARG A 49 11.31 -2.05 3.16
N ALA A 50 10.23 -2.72 3.58
CA ALA A 50 9.48 -3.64 2.73
C ALA A 50 8.63 -2.92 1.66
N LEU A 51 8.36 -1.62 1.83
CA LEU A 51 7.65 -0.81 0.83
C LEU A 51 8.59 -0.19 -0.20
N ASP A 52 9.87 0.03 0.13
CA ASP A 52 10.84 0.70 -0.73
C ASP A 52 10.86 0.12 -2.16
N GLU A 53 10.92 -1.21 -2.30
CA GLU A 53 10.97 -1.89 -3.61
C GLU A 53 9.74 -1.63 -4.49
N PHE A 54 8.61 -1.26 -3.87
CA PHE A 54 7.34 -1.00 -4.55
C PHE A 54 7.13 0.49 -4.84
N ASN A 55 8.08 1.35 -4.47
CA ASN A 55 8.09 2.73 -4.93
C ASN A 55 8.31 2.79 -6.44
N MET A 56 7.49 3.57 -7.14
CA MET A 56 7.54 3.68 -8.60
C MET A 56 8.92 4.11 -9.12
N GLY A 57 9.68 4.89 -8.36
CA GLY A 57 11.06 5.27 -8.72
C GLY A 57 12.02 4.10 -8.87
N ARG A 58 11.72 2.94 -8.27
CA ARG A 58 12.57 1.75 -8.29
C ARG A 58 12.16 0.72 -9.33
N TRP A 59 10.86 0.53 -9.56
CA TRP A 59 10.36 -0.49 -10.49
C TRP A 59 10.01 0.06 -11.88
N LEU A 60 9.81 1.36 -12.05
CA LEU A 60 9.48 1.93 -13.35
C LEU A 60 10.73 1.96 -14.25
N SER A 61 10.70 1.17 -15.32
CA SER A 61 11.73 1.13 -16.36
C SER A 61 11.09 1.32 -17.74
N LEU A 62 11.89 1.66 -18.75
CA LEU A 62 11.45 1.73 -20.15
C LEU A 62 10.82 0.43 -20.66
N HIS A 63 11.21 -0.72 -20.08
CA HIS A 63 10.56 -2.00 -20.40
C HIS A 63 9.15 -2.04 -19.84
N VAL A 64 8.99 -1.78 -18.54
CA VAL A 64 7.69 -1.79 -17.84
C VAL A 64 6.73 -0.74 -18.42
N GLU A 65 7.23 0.44 -18.79
CA GLU A 65 6.43 1.53 -19.38
C GLU A 65 5.63 1.09 -20.62
N LYS A 66 6.18 0.17 -21.46
CA LYS A 66 5.49 -0.33 -22.66
C LYS A 66 4.19 -1.07 -22.34
N HIS A 67 4.08 -1.58 -21.12
CA HIS A 67 2.94 -2.34 -20.63
C HIS A 67 1.97 -1.51 -19.82
N MET A 68 2.37 -0.32 -19.39
CA MET A 68 1.51 0.54 -18.59
C MET A 68 0.29 0.99 -19.40
N LEU A 69 -0.83 1.21 -18.71
CA LEU A 69 -2.01 1.85 -19.27
C LEU A 69 -1.63 3.24 -19.75
N ARG A 70 -0.80 3.93 -18.96
CA ARG A 70 -0.20 5.23 -19.27
C ARG A 70 1.22 5.27 -18.73
N SER A 71 2.16 5.68 -19.57
CA SER A 71 3.49 6.09 -19.11
C SER A 71 3.44 7.54 -18.62
N PRO A 72 4.30 7.92 -17.67
CA PRO A 72 4.42 9.32 -17.29
C PRO A 72 4.90 10.13 -18.51
N LEU A 73 4.28 11.28 -18.77
CA LEU A 73 4.79 12.24 -19.77
C LEU A 73 5.96 13.03 -19.22
N THR A 74 6.02 13.18 -17.90
CA THR A 74 7.06 13.95 -17.22
C THR A 74 7.32 13.38 -15.86
N VAL A 75 8.60 13.37 -15.48
CA VAL A 75 9.07 13.01 -14.16
C VAL A 75 9.89 14.18 -13.63
N LEU A 76 9.41 14.79 -12.55
CA LEU A 76 10.10 15.87 -11.85
C LEU A 76 10.95 15.26 -10.75
N ASN A 77 12.24 15.58 -10.70
CA ASN A 77 13.12 15.15 -9.63
C ASN A 77 13.19 16.22 -8.55
N LEU A 78 12.97 15.84 -7.30
CA LEU A 78 13.01 16.73 -6.15
C LEU A 78 14.37 16.65 -5.46
N SER A 79 15.05 17.77 -5.31
CA SER A 79 16.22 17.86 -4.44
C SER A 79 15.80 17.82 -2.97
N LYS A 80 16.74 17.52 -2.06
CA LYS A 80 16.50 17.62 -0.61
C LYS A 80 16.05 19.03 -0.18
N ILE A 81 16.58 20.07 -0.82
CA ILE A 81 16.18 21.47 -0.54
C ILE A 81 14.72 21.67 -0.92
N GLN A 82 14.32 21.24 -2.11
CA GLN A 82 12.93 21.36 -2.58
C GLN A 82 11.97 20.53 -1.70
N LEU A 83 12.38 19.36 -1.21
CA LEU A 83 11.61 18.58 -0.24
C LEU A 83 11.41 19.37 1.09
N GLN A 84 12.46 20.01 1.59
CA GLN A 84 12.38 20.85 2.80
C GLN A 84 11.45 22.05 2.60
N GLU A 85 11.52 22.70 1.44
CA GLU A 85 10.65 23.83 1.10
C GLU A 85 9.17 23.42 1.02
N LEU A 86 8.87 22.28 0.37
CA LEU A 86 7.50 21.74 0.35
C LEU A 86 7.00 21.42 1.76
N LEU A 87 7.83 20.84 2.62
CA LEU A 87 7.46 20.56 4.02
C LEU A 87 7.29 21.83 4.85
N ALA A 88 8.08 22.87 4.58
CA ALA A 88 7.91 24.18 5.21
C ALA A 88 6.59 24.83 4.78
N LEU A 89 6.19 24.69 3.51
CA LEU A 89 4.88 25.11 3.03
C LEU A 89 3.76 24.35 3.73
N VAL A 90 3.86 23.01 3.82
CA VAL A 90 2.91 22.18 4.57
C VAL A 90 2.76 22.65 6.02
N ALA A 91 3.87 22.97 6.69
CA ALA A 91 3.84 23.41 8.09
C ALA A 91 3.17 24.78 8.28
N LYS A 92 3.26 25.67 7.28
CA LYS A 92 2.56 26.97 7.28
C LYS A 92 1.08 26.82 6.99
N THR A 93 0.73 25.90 6.09
CA THR A 93 -0.63 25.65 5.66
C THR A 93 -1.26 24.64 6.59
N ASP A 94 -1.95 25.13 7.62
CA ASP A 94 -2.65 24.27 8.57
C ASP A 94 -3.44 23.17 7.83
N TYR A 95 -3.13 21.93 8.17
CA TYR A 95 -3.35 20.76 7.33
C TYR A 95 -4.85 20.63 6.95
N GLY A 96 -5.15 20.65 5.65
CA GLY A 96 -6.53 20.55 5.14
C GLY A 96 -7.26 21.88 4.92
N LYS A 97 -6.63 23.02 5.22
CA LYS A 97 -7.09 24.34 4.76
C LYS A 97 -6.60 24.62 3.32
N THR A 98 -7.36 25.43 2.58
CA THR A 98 -7.02 25.81 1.21
C THR A 98 -5.71 26.60 1.22
N ILE A 99 -4.70 26.11 0.49
CA ILE A 99 -3.41 26.79 0.34
C ILE A 99 -3.62 27.96 -0.63
N PRO A 100 -3.28 29.20 -0.23
CA PRO A 100 -3.31 30.32 -1.16
C PRO A 100 -2.38 30.04 -2.35
N THR A 101 -2.94 30.09 -3.57
CA THR A 101 -2.20 29.88 -4.82
C THR A 101 -1.14 30.96 -5.09
N ASP A 102 -1.21 32.09 -4.40
CA ASP A 102 -0.33 33.25 -4.53
C ASP A 102 0.87 33.23 -3.55
N GLU A 103 1.09 32.12 -2.84
CA GLU A 103 2.25 32.00 -1.95
C GLU A 103 3.55 32.08 -2.78
N THR A 104 4.27 33.21 -2.68
CA THR A 104 5.49 33.50 -3.46
C THR A 104 6.52 32.36 -3.43
N SER A 105 6.63 31.65 -2.30
CA SER A 105 7.54 30.50 -2.16
C SER A 105 7.12 29.32 -3.04
N LEU A 106 5.83 29.00 -3.13
CA LEU A 106 5.33 27.93 -4.00
C LEU A 106 5.50 28.29 -5.48
N GLN A 107 5.26 29.55 -5.85
CA GLN A 107 5.47 29.99 -7.23
C GLN A 107 6.94 29.95 -7.62
N SER A 108 7.84 30.36 -6.72
CA SER A 108 9.29 30.24 -6.92
C SER A 108 9.70 28.79 -7.18
N LEU A 109 9.29 27.88 -6.32
CA LEU A 109 9.57 26.46 -6.47
C LEU A 109 8.95 25.87 -7.74
N SER A 110 7.73 26.29 -8.10
CA SER A 110 7.08 25.84 -9.33
C SER A 110 7.84 26.25 -10.60
N ASN A 111 8.47 27.43 -10.59
CA ASN A 111 9.24 27.96 -11.72
C ASN A 111 10.57 27.21 -11.94
N GLU A 112 11.04 26.42 -10.97
CA GLU A 112 12.24 25.58 -11.11
C GLU A 112 11.97 24.33 -11.96
N PHE A 113 10.70 23.96 -12.14
CA PHE A 113 10.30 22.82 -12.94
C PHE A 113 9.81 23.25 -14.31
N SER A 114 10.12 22.45 -15.33
CA SER A 114 9.58 22.63 -16.69
C SER A 114 8.53 21.55 -16.97
N LEU A 115 7.36 21.99 -17.48
CA LEU A 115 6.40 21.07 -18.08
C LEU A 115 6.81 20.76 -19.54
N PRO A 116 6.27 19.68 -20.13
CA PRO A 116 6.34 19.47 -21.57
C PRO A 116 5.78 20.67 -22.33
N SER A 117 6.27 20.88 -23.54
CA SER A 117 5.74 21.90 -24.45
C SER A 117 4.26 21.70 -24.76
N GLU A 118 3.78 20.45 -24.72
CA GLU A 118 2.39 20.09 -24.96
C GLU A 118 1.75 19.57 -23.67
N ILE A 119 0.90 20.39 -23.05
CA ILE A 119 0.06 19.98 -21.92
C ILE A 119 -1.17 19.27 -22.49
N PRO A 120 -1.49 18.04 -22.06
CA PRO A 120 -2.71 17.36 -22.48
C PRO A 120 -3.95 18.21 -22.17
N ARG A 121 -4.90 18.28 -23.11
CA ARG A 121 -6.17 18.99 -22.88
C ARG A 121 -6.96 18.46 -21.68
N SER A 122 -6.76 17.19 -21.35
CA SER A 122 -7.35 16.53 -20.20
C SER A 122 -6.63 16.82 -18.88
N GLY A 123 -5.47 17.47 -18.93
CA GLY A 123 -4.59 17.72 -17.79
C GLY A 123 -3.76 16.49 -17.39
N PHE A 124 -3.17 16.55 -16.20
CA PHE A 124 -2.33 15.52 -15.64
C PHE A 124 -2.95 14.86 -14.41
N PHE A 125 -2.71 13.56 -14.27
CA PHE A 125 -2.76 12.86 -12.99
C PHE A 125 -1.38 12.90 -12.34
N VAL A 126 -1.32 13.39 -11.11
CA VAL A 126 -0.07 13.52 -10.34
C VAL A 126 0.05 12.39 -9.30
N ARG A 127 1.25 11.85 -9.14
CA ARG A 127 1.61 10.97 -8.01
C ARG A 127 3.07 11.14 -7.63
N MET A 128 3.41 10.72 -6.42
CA MET A 128 4.80 10.50 -6.02
C MET A 128 5.21 9.05 -6.26
N SER A 129 6.50 8.74 -6.10
CA SER A 129 7.00 7.37 -6.13
C SER A 129 6.24 6.44 -5.18
N HIS A 130 5.97 6.93 -3.97
CA HIS A 130 5.33 6.18 -2.88
C HIS A 130 3.82 6.00 -3.06
N CYS A 131 3.13 7.05 -3.52
CA CYS A 131 1.67 7.04 -3.54
C CYS A 131 1.08 8.17 -4.39
N SER A 132 -0.17 7.96 -4.80
CA SER A 132 -1.04 9.00 -5.35
C SER A 132 -1.77 9.77 -4.25
N PRO A 133 -2.03 11.08 -4.41
CA PRO A 133 -2.71 11.93 -3.44
C PRO A 133 -4.24 11.70 -3.44
N LYS A 134 -4.67 10.45 -3.20
CA LYS A 134 -6.08 10.02 -3.27
C LYS A 134 -6.99 10.66 -2.21
N ASP A 135 -6.42 11.30 -1.20
CA ASP A 135 -7.10 12.02 -0.13
C ASP A 135 -7.05 13.56 -0.29
N ALA A 136 -6.35 14.07 -1.32
CA ALA A 136 -6.51 15.47 -1.74
C ALA A 136 -7.85 15.67 -2.47
N ASP A 137 -8.28 16.93 -2.62
CA ASP A 137 -9.50 17.32 -3.36
C ASP A 137 -10.77 16.56 -2.94
N LYS A 138 -10.92 16.26 -1.65
CA LYS A 138 -12.03 15.45 -1.12
C LYS A 138 -12.11 14.05 -1.74
N GLY A 139 -11.02 13.57 -2.33
CA GLY A 139 -10.88 12.26 -2.95
C GLY A 139 -11.42 12.14 -4.38
N ASP A 140 -11.59 13.25 -5.09
CA ASP A 140 -12.11 13.26 -6.47
C ASP A 140 -11.01 13.18 -7.55
N LEU A 141 -9.73 13.21 -7.16
CA LEU A 141 -8.58 13.01 -8.06
C LEU A 141 -8.62 13.88 -9.33
N LYS A 142 -9.05 15.13 -9.21
CA LYS A 142 -9.15 16.08 -10.34
C LYS A 142 -7.82 16.22 -11.12
N PRO A 143 -7.87 16.45 -12.45
CA PRO A 143 -6.65 16.74 -13.20
C PRO A 143 -6.00 18.04 -12.73
N VAL A 144 -4.69 18.14 -12.92
CA VAL A 144 -3.90 19.37 -12.74
C VAL A 144 -3.32 19.82 -14.07
N PHE A 145 -3.21 21.13 -14.29
CA PHE A 145 -2.76 21.74 -15.54
C PHE A 145 -1.45 22.51 -15.40
N THR A 146 -1.01 22.77 -14.16
CA THR A 146 0.24 23.49 -13.87
C THR A 146 1.08 22.76 -12.83
N ILE A 147 2.38 23.10 -12.74
CA ILE A 147 3.25 22.60 -11.68
C ILE A 147 2.74 23.05 -10.31
N SER A 148 2.31 24.30 -10.18
CA SER A 148 1.79 24.84 -8.92
C SER A 148 0.58 24.02 -8.43
N GLU A 149 -0.37 23.71 -9.31
CA GLU A 149 -1.50 22.83 -8.98
C GLU A 149 -1.05 21.41 -8.58
N ALA A 150 -0.06 20.85 -9.29
CA ALA A 150 0.51 19.54 -8.95
C ALA A 150 1.14 19.56 -7.55
N LEU A 151 1.95 20.59 -7.24
CA LEU A 151 2.59 20.75 -5.93
C LEU A 151 1.57 20.97 -4.82
N ILE A 152 0.57 21.85 -5.01
CA ILE A 152 -0.54 22.06 -4.06
C ILE A 152 -1.21 20.73 -3.75
N LYS A 153 -1.50 19.94 -4.78
CA LYS A 153 -2.15 18.64 -4.61
C LYS A 153 -1.29 17.65 -3.83
N ILE A 154 0.03 17.66 -4.04
CA ILE A 154 1.00 16.88 -3.26
C ILE A 154 1.03 17.34 -1.79
N ILE A 155 1.12 18.63 -1.50
CA ILE A 155 1.21 19.11 -0.11
C ILE A 155 -0.13 19.09 0.63
N SER A 156 -1.25 19.00 -0.09
CA SER A 156 -2.60 18.90 0.49
C SER A 156 -3.04 17.46 0.85
N SER A 157 -2.26 16.43 0.49
CA SER A 157 -2.58 15.03 0.79
C SER A 157 -1.74 14.47 1.94
N LYS A 158 -2.39 13.77 2.88
CA LYS A 158 -1.72 13.17 4.06
C LYS A 158 -0.66 12.19 3.61
N ARG A 159 -1.05 11.38 2.63
CA ARG A 159 -0.24 10.27 2.13
C ARG A 159 1.05 10.78 1.52
N THR A 160 0.96 11.82 0.71
CA THR A 160 2.12 12.42 0.04
C THR A 160 2.94 13.26 1.00
N VAL A 161 2.35 13.96 1.98
CA VAL A 161 3.13 14.62 3.05
C VAL A 161 3.92 13.61 3.88
N GLN A 162 3.32 12.46 4.23
CA GLN A 162 4.04 11.37 4.87
C GLN A 162 5.17 10.82 3.98
N ALA A 163 4.96 10.74 2.67
CA ALA A 163 6.02 10.36 1.73
C ALA A 163 7.14 11.40 1.67
N LEU A 164 6.84 12.70 1.66
CA LEU A 164 7.84 13.78 1.68
C LEU A 164 8.74 13.70 2.91
N LEU A 165 8.17 13.48 4.10
CA LEU A 165 8.94 13.29 5.33
C LEU A 165 9.89 12.09 5.25
N ARG A 166 9.46 10.99 4.61
CA ARG A 166 10.29 9.79 4.41
C ARG A 166 11.42 10.06 3.42
N LEU A 167 11.11 10.68 2.29
CA LEU A 167 12.08 11.04 1.26
C LEU A 167 13.16 11.97 1.81
N LEU A 168 12.82 12.88 2.73
CA LEU A 168 13.81 13.74 3.38
C LEU A 168 14.86 12.92 4.15
N SER A 169 14.43 11.89 4.88
CA SER A 169 15.31 11.01 5.67
C SER A 169 15.92 9.84 4.88
N ALA A 170 15.48 9.61 3.64
CA ALA A 170 15.98 8.51 2.82
C ALA A 170 17.48 8.69 2.46
N PRO A 171 18.27 7.61 2.46
CA PRO A 171 19.71 7.68 2.19
C PRO A 171 20.03 7.97 0.72
N ASP A 172 19.11 7.63 -0.19
CA ASP A 172 19.23 7.87 -1.62
C ASP A 172 18.06 8.71 -2.15
N GLU A 173 18.23 9.30 -3.33
CA GLU A 173 17.23 10.17 -3.97
C GLU A 173 16.41 9.46 -5.06
N THR A 174 16.51 8.13 -5.17
CA THR A 174 15.87 7.34 -6.26
C THR A 174 14.37 7.59 -6.32
N ASP A 175 13.75 7.76 -5.15
CA ASP A 175 12.32 7.90 -4.97
C ASP A 175 11.85 9.36 -4.92
N ASN A 176 12.76 10.35 -4.97
CA ASN A 176 12.46 11.77 -4.91
C ASN A 176 11.85 12.27 -6.23
N LYS A 177 10.70 11.72 -6.63
CA LYS A 177 10.10 11.93 -7.94
C LYS A 177 8.61 12.24 -7.85
N ILE A 178 8.17 13.19 -8.66
CA ILE A 178 6.77 13.45 -8.98
C ILE A 178 6.53 13.04 -10.43
N TYR A 179 5.52 12.21 -10.65
CA TYR A 179 5.14 11.72 -11.96
C TYR A 179 3.88 12.42 -12.43
N LEU A 180 3.91 12.92 -13.67
CA LEU A 180 2.78 13.52 -14.35
C LEU A 180 2.33 12.60 -15.48
N PHE A 181 1.21 11.91 -15.27
CA PHE A 181 0.57 11.05 -16.26
C PHE A 181 -0.50 11.84 -17.01
N PRO A 182 -0.77 11.58 -18.30
CA PRO A 182 -1.96 12.11 -18.94
C PRO A 182 -3.22 11.70 -18.16
N TYR A 183 -4.09 12.67 -17.85
CA TYR A 183 -5.37 12.36 -17.21
C TYR A 183 -6.38 11.86 -18.24
N HIS A 184 -7.21 10.90 -17.86
CA HIS A 184 -8.25 10.33 -18.72
C HIS A 184 -9.56 10.23 -17.94
N ALA A 185 -10.46 11.17 -18.21
CA ALA A 185 -11.76 11.24 -17.55
C ALA A 185 -12.69 10.09 -17.97
N GLU A 186 -12.45 9.55 -19.17
CA GLU A 186 -13.22 8.53 -19.85
C GLU A 186 -12.85 7.09 -19.47
N LEU A 187 -11.86 6.89 -18.60
CA LEU A 187 -11.51 5.54 -18.14
C LEU A 187 -12.69 4.93 -17.39
N ASP A 188 -13.20 3.82 -17.92
CA ASP A 188 -14.14 2.98 -17.21
C ASP A 188 -13.45 2.38 -15.98
N LYS A 189 -13.69 3.00 -14.82
CA LYS A 189 -13.11 2.58 -13.55
C LYS A 189 -13.56 1.18 -13.11
N LEU A 190 -14.57 0.61 -13.77
CA LEU A 190 -15.01 -0.76 -13.53
C LEU A 190 -13.99 -1.76 -14.09
N SER A 191 -13.32 -1.39 -15.18
CA SER A 191 -12.37 -2.20 -15.93
C SER A 191 -11.00 -2.32 -15.26
N GLU A 192 -10.93 -2.01 -13.96
CA GLU A 192 -9.76 -2.22 -13.12
C GLU A 192 -9.85 -3.58 -12.41
N TRP A 193 -8.76 -4.34 -12.46
CA TRP A 193 -8.61 -5.65 -11.86
C TRP A 193 -7.37 -5.68 -10.99
N ARG A 194 -7.43 -6.42 -9.88
CA ARG A 194 -6.29 -6.66 -9.01
C ARG A 194 -5.79 -8.07 -9.20
N CYS A 195 -4.50 -8.23 -9.47
CA CYS A 195 -3.86 -9.51 -9.70
C CYS A 195 -2.85 -9.79 -8.58
N TYR A 196 -2.92 -10.99 -8.01
CA TYR A 196 -2.07 -11.44 -6.92
C TYR A 196 -0.97 -12.32 -7.51
N ILE A 197 0.27 -11.85 -7.39
CA ILE A 197 1.46 -12.58 -7.82
C ILE A 197 2.14 -13.17 -6.59
N HIS A 198 2.36 -14.47 -6.59
CA HIS A 198 3.10 -15.15 -5.54
C HIS A 198 4.10 -16.14 -6.15
N GLY A 199 5.35 -16.09 -5.71
CA GLY A 199 6.40 -16.99 -6.22
C GLY A 199 6.56 -16.96 -7.73
N ASN A 200 6.53 -15.77 -8.34
CA ASN A 200 6.58 -15.50 -9.78
C ASN A 200 5.39 -16.05 -10.58
N LYS A 201 4.27 -16.40 -9.94
CA LYS A 201 3.07 -16.92 -10.61
C LYS A 201 1.85 -16.06 -10.31
N VAL A 202 0.95 -15.92 -11.28
CA VAL A 202 -0.37 -15.31 -11.06
C VAL A 202 -1.25 -16.29 -10.28
N ALA A 203 -1.37 -16.07 -8.97
CA ALA A 203 -2.16 -16.89 -8.07
C ALA A 203 -3.66 -16.60 -8.19
N ALA A 204 -4.02 -15.32 -8.21
CA ALA A 204 -5.42 -14.91 -8.20
C ALA A 204 -5.69 -13.59 -8.93
N ILE A 205 -6.94 -13.36 -9.33
CA ILE A 205 -7.42 -12.10 -9.92
C ILE A 205 -8.77 -11.71 -9.31
N SER A 206 -8.93 -10.45 -8.90
CA SER A 206 -10.16 -9.90 -8.32
C SER A 206 -10.65 -8.69 -9.11
N GLN A 207 -11.96 -8.58 -9.27
CA GLN A 207 -12.62 -7.33 -9.69
C GLN A 207 -12.36 -6.20 -8.67
N SER A 208 -11.77 -5.07 -9.10
CA SER A 208 -11.42 -3.97 -8.17
C SER A 208 -12.63 -3.26 -7.58
N ARG A 209 -13.65 -2.99 -8.40
CA ARG A 209 -14.91 -2.39 -7.94
C ARG A 209 -15.95 -3.45 -7.60
N PHE A 210 -15.64 -4.26 -6.61
CA PHE A 210 -16.50 -5.38 -6.20
C PHE A 210 -17.87 -4.95 -5.65
N TYR A 211 -18.02 -3.72 -5.17
CA TYR A 211 -19.32 -3.23 -4.68
C TYR A 211 -20.33 -2.91 -5.80
N GLN A 212 -19.96 -3.11 -7.07
CA GLN A 212 -20.87 -2.94 -8.21
C GLN A 212 -20.91 -4.24 -9.03
N PRO A 213 -22.09 -4.85 -9.24
CA PRO A 213 -22.24 -6.08 -10.00
C PRO A 213 -22.18 -5.80 -11.51
N ASN A 214 -21.02 -5.37 -12.00
CA ASN A 214 -20.86 -4.87 -13.36
C ASN A 214 -20.40 -5.91 -14.38
N TYR A 215 -20.15 -7.15 -13.96
CA TYR A 215 -19.70 -8.22 -14.85
C TYR A 215 -20.55 -9.49 -14.83
N PRO A 216 -21.90 -9.41 -14.65
CA PRO A 216 -22.74 -10.60 -14.56
C PRO A 216 -22.68 -11.46 -15.83
N ASP A 217 -22.59 -10.80 -16.99
CA ASP A 217 -22.74 -11.42 -18.30
C ASP A 217 -21.42 -11.62 -19.05
N ILE A 218 -20.27 -11.44 -18.39
CA ILE A 218 -18.97 -11.67 -19.04
C ILE A 218 -18.78 -13.19 -19.24
N PRO A 219 -18.57 -13.66 -20.48
CA PRO A 219 -18.33 -15.07 -20.76
C PRO A 219 -17.04 -15.56 -20.08
N ASP A 220 -17.04 -16.82 -19.64
CA ASP A 220 -15.88 -17.43 -18.99
C ASP A 220 -14.63 -17.41 -19.89
N ASP A 221 -14.77 -17.60 -21.20
CA ASP A 221 -13.65 -17.55 -22.14
C ASP A 221 -12.97 -16.18 -22.18
N THR A 222 -13.76 -15.11 -22.05
CA THR A 222 -13.25 -13.74 -21.94
C THR A 222 -12.44 -13.56 -20.65
N LEU A 223 -12.90 -14.14 -19.53
CA LEU A 223 -12.20 -14.10 -18.25
C LEU A 223 -10.92 -14.97 -18.26
N ARG A 224 -10.95 -16.14 -18.91
CA ARG A 224 -9.75 -16.96 -19.15
C ARG A 224 -8.73 -16.19 -19.98
N ARG A 225 -9.17 -15.47 -21.02
CA ARG A 225 -8.29 -14.60 -21.82
C ARG A 225 -7.69 -13.46 -20.99
N LEU A 226 -8.44 -12.87 -20.07
CA LEU A 226 -7.89 -11.88 -19.11
C LEU A 226 -6.76 -12.50 -18.29
N VAL A 227 -6.98 -13.68 -17.69
CA VAL A 227 -5.95 -14.40 -16.92
C VAL A 227 -4.71 -14.66 -17.76
N GLN A 228 -4.87 -15.13 -19.00
CA GLN A 228 -3.75 -15.40 -19.90
C GLN A 228 -2.97 -14.14 -20.27
N GLN A 229 -3.65 -13.02 -20.52
CA GLN A 229 -2.97 -11.74 -20.78
C GLN A 229 -2.22 -11.21 -19.54
N VAL A 230 -2.76 -11.40 -18.34
CA VAL A 230 -2.08 -11.03 -17.08
C VAL A 230 -0.85 -11.91 -16.85
N LYS A 231 -0.94 -13.22 -17.10
CA LYS A 231 0.21 -14.13 -17.06
C LYS A 231 1.29 -13.71 -18.03
N ALA A 232 0.95 -13.51 -19.30
CA ALA A 232 1.90 -13.05 -20.32
C ALA A 232 2.52 -11.68 -19.97
N LEU A 233 1.73 -10.77 -19.40
CA LEU A 233 2.23 -9.50 -18.88
C LEU A 233 3.29 -9.73 -17.80
N TRP A 234 2.98 -10.54 -16.78
CA TRP A 234 3.90 -10.82 -15.67
C TRP A 234 5.14 -11.61 -16.11
N ASP A 235 5.02 -12.59 -17.00
CA ASP A 235 6.15 -13.35 -17.53
C ASP A 235 7.17 -12.44 -18.25
N ASP A 236 6.69 -11.35 -18.87
CA ASP A 236 7.54 -10.38 -19.56
C ASP A 236 8.21 -9.37 -18.60
N ILE A 237 7.46 -8.81 -17.63
CA ILE A 237 8.00 -7.76 -16.74
C ILE A 237 8.59 -8.30 -15.44
N GLY A 238 8.09 -9.43 -14.94
CA GLY A 238 8.45 -10.06 -13.67
C GLY A 238 9.95 -10.29 -13.48
N PRO A 239 10.68 -10.82 -14.50
CA PRO A 239 12.13 -11.02 -14.42
C PRO A 239 12.96 -9.75 -14.20
N THR A 240 12.36 -8.55 -14.35
CA THR A 240 13.05 -7.27 -14.13
C THR A 240 13.05 -6.80 -12.68
N PHE A 241 12.32 -7.47 -11.79
CA PHE A 241 12.17 -7.07 -10.38
C PHE A 241 13.01 -7.95 -9.43
N SER A 242 13.38 -7.39 -8.27
CA SER A 242 14.05 -8.13 -7.18
C SER A 242 13.08 -8.97 -6.34
N PHE A 243 11.78 -8.73 -6.46
CA PHE A 243 10.72 -9.43 -5.74
C PHE A 243 9.97 -10.39 -6.66
N ASN A 244 9.45 -11.47 -6.09
CA ASN A 244 8.67 -12.49 -6.79
C ASN A 244 7.19 -12.54 -6.37
N SER A 245 6.80 -11.70 -5.41
CA SER A 245 5.45 -11.65 -4.86
C SER A 245 5.01 -10.19 -4.75
N CYS A 246 3.87 -9.86 -5.36
CA CYS A 246 3.35 -8.50 -5.43
C CYS A 246 1.85 -8.51 -5.77
N VAL A 247 1.26 -7.32 -5.78
CA VAL A 247 -0.13 -7.11 -6.18
C VAL A 247 -0.16 -6.12 -7.34
N LEU A 248 -0.58 -6.55 -8.52
CA LEU A 248 -0.73 -5.67 -9.68
C LEU A 248 -2.15 -5.11 -9.71
N ASP A 249 -2.28 -3.81 -9.94
CA ASP A 249 -3.53 -3.24 -10.45
C ASP A 249 -3.40 -3.11 -11.97
N VAL A 250 -4.34 -3.69 -12.72
CA VAL A 250 -4.35 -3.71 -14.18
C VAL A 250 -5.67 -3.19 -14.74
N TYR A 251 -5.63 -2.61 -15.93
CA TYR A 251 -6.80 -2.19 -16.69
C TYR A 251 -7.07 -3.18 -17.83
N ALA A 252 -8.31 -3.66 -17.92
CA ALA A 252 -8.78 -4.50 -19.02
C ALA A 252 -10.29 -4.33 -19.21
N GLU A 253 -10.68 -3.74 -20.34
CA GLU A 253 -12.08 -3.52 -20.72
C GLU A 253 -12.70 -4.79 -21.30
N VAL A 254 -12.94 -5.78 -20.46
CA VAL A 254 -13.35 -7.15 -20.86
C VAL A 254 -14.64 -7.23 -21.69
N ARG A 255 -15.44 -6.15 -21.75
CA ARG A 255 -16.63 -6.05 -22.61
C ARG A 255 -16.27 -5.86 -24.09
N LYS A 256 -15.05 -5.42 -24.41
CA LYS A 256 -14.55 -5.31 -25.78
C LYS A 256 -13.93 -6.63 -26.23
N LEU A 257 -14.27 -7.08 -27.44
CA LEU A 257 -13.77 -8.35 -27.97
C LEU A 257 -12.24 -8.38 -28.10
N ASP A 258 -11.62 -7.23 -28.34
CA ASP A 258 -10.18 -7.02 -28.59
C ASP A 258 -9.45 -6.34 -27.42
N PHE A 259 -10.01 -6.43 -26.20
CA PHE A 259 -9.40 -5.79 -25.03
C PHE A 259 -7.94 -6.21 -24.83
N LYS A 260 -7.15 -5.27 -24.29
CA LYS A 260 -5.77 -5.50 -23.87
C LYS A 260 -5.61 -5.19 -22.39
N THR A 261 -4.88 -6.04 -21.70
CA THR A 261 -4.47 -5.83 -20.31
C THR A 261 -3.32 -4.85 -20.25
N ARG A 262 -3.42 -3.86 -19.37
CA ARG A 262 -2.40 -2.82 -19.18
C ARG A 262 -2.10 -2.60 -17.71
N LEU A 263 -0.84 -2.48 -17.34
CA LEU A 263 -0.40 -2.24 -15.96
C LEU A 263 -0.80 -0.84 -15.48
N ILE A 264 -1.37 -0.71 -14.30
CA ILE A 264 -1.66 0.59 -13.66
C ILE A 264 -0.65 0.86 -12.55
N GLU A 265 -0.49 -0.11 -11.64
CA GLU A 265 0.29 0.05 -10.41
C GLU A 265 0.81 -1.32 -9.94
N ILE A 266 1.99 -1.32 -9.33
CA ILE A 266 2.54 -2.48 -8.60
C ILE A 266 2.51 -2.10 -7.11
N ASN A 267 1.83 -2.93 -6.33
CA ASN A 267 1.68 -2.79 -4.89
C ASN A 267 2.41 -3.94 -4.16
N PRO A 268 2.81 -3.75 -2.90
CA PRO A 268 3.46 -4.77 -2.09
C PRO A 268 2.57 -6.01 -1.85
N TRP A 269 3.19 -7.16 -1.59
CA TRP A 269 2.49 -8.38 -1.18
C TRP A 269 2.03 -8.33 0.28
N GLY A 270 0.81 -8.79 0.54
CA GLY A 270 0.30 -9.02 1.90
C GLY A 270 -0.46 -7.85 2.53
N SER A 271 -1.33 -8.20 3.46
CA SER A 271 -2.19 -7.28 4.20
C SER A 271 -1.44 -6.24 5.04
N HIS A 272 -0.29 -6.63 5.60
CA HIS A 272 0.51 -5.77 6.49
C HIS A 272 1.20 -4.60 5.77
N LEU A 273 1.37 -4.70 4.45
CA LEU A 273 1.96 -3.66 3.59
C LEU A 273 0.92 -2.77 2.92
N GLY A 274 -0.37 -3.03 3.16
CA GLY A 274 -1.46 -2.14 2.80
C GLY A 274 -2.07 -2.34 1.42
N SER A 275 -1.86 -3.54 0.85
CA SER A 275 -2.62 -4.02 -0.31
C SER A 275 -3.95 -4.62 0.14
N GLY A 276 -5.06 -4.01 -0.29
CA GLY A 276 -6.40 -4.54 -0.01
C GLY A 276 -6.67 -5.83 -0.78
N SER A 277 -7.38 -6.78 -0.17
CA SER A 277 -7.65 -8.12 -0.72
C SER A 277 -8.88 -8.21 -1.65
N LEU A 278 -9.74 -7.18 -1.65
CA LEU A 278 -10.97 -7.11 -2.44
C LEU A 278 -11.86 -8.37 -2.23
N LEU A 279 -12.12 -9.16 -3.27
CA LEU A 279 -12.96 -10.37 -3.18
C LEU A 279 -12.23 -11.61 -2.60
N PHE A 280 -10.97 -11.49 -2.22
CA PHE A 280 -10.20 -12.53 -1.54
C PHE A 280 -10.01 -12.20 -0.08
N HIS A 281 -9.66 -13.20 0.72
CA HIS A 281 -9.28 -13.09 2.11
C HIS A 281 -7.84 -13.46 2.40
N TRP A 282 -7.06 -12.52 2.94
CA TRP A 282 -5.63 -12.73 3.22
C TRP A 282 -5.40 -13.94 4.14
N LEU A 283 -6.28 -14.13 5.14
CA LEU A 283 -6.33 -15.32 5.99
C LEU A 283 -7.10 -16.51 5.37
N ASP A 284 -8.39 -16.34 5.05
CA ASP A 284 -9.25 -17.48 4.70
C ASP A 284 -8.97 -18.06 3.30
N ASP A 285 -8.37 -17.25 2.41
CA ASP A 285 -7.93 -17.66 1.08
C ASP A 285 -6.40 -17.72 0.98
N ALA A 286 -5.69 -17.85 2.10
CA ALA A 286 -4.22 -17.90 2.12
C ALA A 286 -3.68 -19.00 1.18
N GLU A 287 -4.32 -20.17 1.14
CA GLU A 287 -3.92 -21.27 0.24
C GLU A 287 -4.16 -20.96 -1.24
N LEU A 288 -5.13 -20.11 -1.56
CA LEU A 288 -5.40 -19.67 -2.93
C LEU A 288 -4.43 -18.56 -3.36
N LEU A 289 -4.08 -17.66 -2.43
CA LEU A 289 -3.16 -16.55 -2.66
C LEU A 289 -1.70 -17.00 -2.61
N GLN A 290 -1.38 -18.03 -1.83
CA GLN A 290 -0.05 -18.62 -1.67
C GLN A 290 -0.10 -20.10 -2.07
N PRO A 291 -0.38 -20.40 -3.35
CA PRO A 291 -0.48 -21.77 -3.81
C PRO A 291 0.86 -22.48 -3.65
N GLN A 292 0.81 -23.75 -3.23
CA GLN A 292 1.98 -24.64 -3.23
C GLN A 292 2.59 -24.72 -4.64
N GLU A 293 3.90 -24.95 -4.75
CA GLU A 293 4.62 -24.91 -6.04
C GLU A 293 4.03 -25.80 -7.13
N SER A 294 3.39 -26.91 -6.74
CA SER A 294 2.73 -27.87 -7.63
C SER A 294 1.40 -27.38 -8.20
N SER A 295 0.78 -26.35 -7.62
CA SER A 295 -0.46 -25.80 -8.13
C SER A 295 -0.18 -24.85 -9.31
N THR A 296 -0.84 -25.11 -10.42
CA THR A 296 -0.81 -24.27 -11.63
C THR A 296 -2.07 -23.43 -11.78
N SER A 297 -3.04 -23.59 -10.86
CA SER A 297 -4.36 -23.02 -11.02
C SER A 297 -4.39 -21.55 -10.62
N THR A 298 -5.00 -20.71 -11.47
CA THR A 298 -5.29 -19.30 -11.14
C THR A 298 -6.76 -19.16 -10.79
N VAL A 299 -7.06 -18.54 -9.64
CA VAL A 299 -8.45 -18.27 -9.22
C VAL A 299 -8.86 -16.85 -9.61
N LEU A 300 -9.94 -16.70 -10.38
CA LEU A 300 -10.52 -15.40 -10.71
C LEU A 300 -11.85 -15.23 -9.97
N ARG A 301 -11.98 -14.16 -9.19
CA ARG A 301 -13.22 -13.78 -8.49
C ARG A 301 -13.84 -12.50 -9.05
N LEU A 302 -15.14 -12.55 -9.29
CA LEU A 302 -16.00 -11.43 -9.65
C LEU A 302 -17.33 -11.53 -8.91
N VAL A 303 -18.09 -10.43 -8.85
CA VAL A 303 -19.38 -10.41 -8.16
C VAL A 303 -20.46 -11.12 -8.98
N ALA A 304 -21.25 -11.97 -8.31
CA ALA A 304 -22.32 -12.75 -8.90
C ALA A 304 -23.53 -11.89 -9.28
N SER A 305 -24.19 -12.25 -10.38
CA SER A 305 -25.33 -11.51 -10.96
C SER A 305 -26.58 -11.54 -10.08
N ASP A 306 -26.82 -12.63 -9.37
CA ASP A 306 -27.97 -12.91 -8.51
C ASP A 306 -27.97 -12.04 -7.23
N THR A 307 -26.82 -11.55 -6.79
CA THR A 307 -26.79 -10.53 -5.72
C THR A 307 -27.35 -9.19 -6.15
N ALA A 308 -27.42 -8.91 -7.46
CA ALA A 308 -28.06 -7.69 -7.96
C ALA A 308 -29.60 -7.77 -7.88
N SER A 309 -30.20 -8.96 -7.86
CA SER A 309 -31.66 -9.12 -7.92
C SER A 309 -32.34 -9.17 -6.54
N THR A 310 -31.63 -9.58 -5.48
CA THR A 310 -32.13 -9.49 -4.09
C THR A 310 -31.79 -8.15 -3.44
N ALA A 311 -30.76 -7.46 -3.93
CA ALA A 311 -30.43 -6.07 -3.60
C ALA A 311 -30.89 -5.09 -4.70
N ALA A 312 -31.96 -5.41 -5.44
CA ALA A 312 -32.42 -4.71 -6.65
C ALA A 312 -32.82 -3.23 -6.50
N ASN A 313 -32.48 -2.55 -5.39
CA ASN A 313 -32.59 -1.10 -5.24
C ASN A 313 -31.49 -0.45 -4.38
N ALA A 314 -30.48 -1.19 -3.90
CA ALA A 314 -29.39 -0.59 -3.15
C ALA A 314 -28.14 -0.56 -4.03
N ASP A 315 -28.15 0.32 -5.03
CA ASP A 315 -26.89 0.92 -5.49
C ASP A 315 -26.25 1.49 -4.22
N PHE A 316 -25.28 0.78 -3.63
CA PHE A 316 -24.60 1.26 -2.44
C PHE A 316 -24.00 2.61 -2.84
N SER A 317 -24.57 3.69 -2.30
CA SER A 317 -24.01 5.01 -2.53
C SER A 317 -22.53 4.96 -2.17
N ARG A 318 -21.68 5.75 -2.83
CA ARG A 318 -20.25 5.84 -2.46
C ARG A 318 -20.08 6.00 -0.95
N LYS A 319 -20.97 6.76 -0.31
CA LYS A 319 -21.03 6.96 1.15
C LYS A 319 -21.34 5.68 1.92
N GLU A 320 -22.24 4.84 1.43
CA GLU A 320 -22.59 3.57 2.05
C GLU A 320 -21.51 2.52 1.84
N ALA A 321 -20.91 2.43 0.65
CA ALA A 321 -19.72 1.63 0.42
C ALA A 321 -18.56 2.10 1.32
N TYR A 322 -18.39 3.41 1.53
CA TYR A 322 -17.44 3.95 2.51
C TYR A 322 -17.79 3.60 3.95
N ARG A 323 -19.07 3.66 4.34
CA ARG A 323 -19.54 3.29 5.67
C ARG A 323 -19.28 1.81 5.94
N ILE A 324 -19.66 0.96 4.98
CA ILE A 324 -19.38 -0.48 4.99
C ILE A 324 -17.86 -0.66 5.09
N GLY A 325 -17.06 -0.08 4.21
CA GLY A 325 -15.61 -0.27 4.23
C GLY A 325 -14.87 0.32 5.44
N ARG A 326 -15.31 1.41 6.07
CA ARG A 326 -14.50 2.13 7.07
C ARG A 326 -15.11 2.29 8.46
N ALA A 327 -16.42 2.14 8.64
CA ALA A 327 -17.03 2.36 9.95
C ALA A 327 -16.81 1.14 10.86
N GLY A 328 -16.26 1.38 12.05
CA GLY A 328 -16.00 0.36 13.06
C GLY A 328 -14.89 -0.63 12.67
N ILE A 329 -14.09 -0.34 11.64
CA ILE A 329 -13.19 -1.35 11.09
C ILE A 329 -12.15 -1.84 12.10
N VAL A 330 -11.59 -0.94 12.90
CA VAL A 330 -10.58 -1.31 13.90
C VAL A 330 -11.23 -2.14 15.00
N GLU A 331 -12.43 -1.76 15.43
CA GLU A 331 -13.19 -2.48 16.45
C GLU A 331 -13.65 -3.85 15.97
N ASP A 332 -14.23 -3.92 14.76
CA ASP A 332 -14.65 -5.14 14.07
C ASP A 332 -13.43 -6.06 13.89
N GLU A 333 -12.30 -5.50 13.39
CA GLU A 333 -11.04 -6.23 13.19
C GLU A 333 -10.50 -6.84 14.47
N LEU A 334 -10.40 -6.04 15.53
CA LEU A 334 -9.96 -6.53 16.82
C LEU A 334 -10.91 -7.58 17.40
N ALA A 335 -12.23 -7.45 17.19
CA ALA A 335 -13.21 -8.44 17.63
C ALA A 335 -13.03 -9.77 16.87
N CYS A 336 -12.96 -9.74 15.55
CA CYS A 336 -12.79 -10.97 14.75
C CYS A 336 -11.43 -11.64 14.97
N LEU A 337 -10.35 -10.88 15.16
CA LEU A 337 -9.04 -11.46 15.50
C LEU A 337 -9.07 -12.13 16.88
N ARG A 338 -9.80 -11.57 17.85
CA ARG A 338 -10.02 -12.21 19.16
C ARG A 338 -10.83 -13.50 19.03
N ASP A 339 -11.91 -13.47 18.26
CA ASP A 339 -12.76 -14.65 18.03
C ASP A 339 -11.99 -15.79 17.32
N ARG A 340 -11.01 -15.44 16.48
CA ARG A 340 -10.11 -16.38 15.80
C ARG A 340 -8.91 -16.81 16.65
N GLY A 341 -8.74 -16.25 17.86
CA GLY A 341 -7.59 -16.55 18.73
C GLY A 341 -6.24 -16.03 18.21
N LEU A 342 -6.24 -15.10 17.25
CA LEU A 342 -5.03 -14.59 16.57
C LEU A 342 -4.43 -13.35 17.25
N VAL A 343 -4.55 -13.23 18.58
CA VAL A 343 -4.16 -12.01 19.29
C VAL A 343 -2.69 -12.01 19.67
N TRP A 344 -1.89 -11.24 18.92
CA TRP A 344 -0.63 -10.63 19.37
C TRP A 344 -0.79 -9.14 19.72
N VAL A 345 -2.01 -8.72 20.05
CA VAL A 345 -2.25 -7.35 20.51
C VAL A 345 -1.69 -7.25 21.92
N LEU A 346 -0.66 -6.43 22.10
CA LEU A 346 -0.20 -6.02 23.42
C LEU A 346 -1.43 -5.70 24.26
N GLU A 347 -1.62 -6.37 25.40
CA GLU A 347 -2.70 -6.03 26.33
C GLU A 347 -2.77 -4.50 26.50
N PRO A 348 -3.94 -3.89 26.75
CA PRO A 348 -4.02 -2.44 26.95
C PRO A 348 -3.03 -1.87 27.97
N SER A 349 -2.61 -2.69 28.95
CA SER A 349 -1.50 -2.45 29.88
C SER A 349 -0.14 -2.42 29.17
N LYS A 350 0.19 -3.46 28.39
CA LYS A 350 1.41 -3.61 27.59
C LYS A 350 1.50 -2.60 26.45
N HIS A 351 0.40 -2.25 25.79
CA HIS A 351 0.35 -1.19 24.79
C HIS A 351 0.63 0.17 25.43
N ARG A 352 0.05 0.48 26.60
CA ARG A 352 0.38 1.69 27.37
C ARG A 352 1.85 1.72 27.82
N GLN A 353 2.36 0.60 28.34
CA GLN A 353 3.76 0.44 28.71
C GLN A 353 4.67 0.66 27.48
N PHE A 354 4.28 0.11 26.34
CA PHE A 354 5.00 0.24 25.08
C PHE A 354 5.02 1.67 24.52
N MET A 355 3.89 2.38 24.61
CA MET A 355 3.78 3.80 24.25
C MET A 355 4.56 4.71 25.21
N SER A 356 4.86 4.23 26.43
CA SER A 356 5.72 4.91 27.40
C SER A 356 7.21 4.63 27.20
N LEU A 357 7.59 3.70 26.31
CA LEU A 357 8.99 3.45 26.03
C LEU A 357 9.62 4.65 25.31
N PRO A 358 10.88 4.98 25.65
CA PRO A 358 11.65 5.99 24.94
C PRO A 358 11.85 5.56 23.48
N VAL A 359 11.77 6.52 22.55
CA VAL A 359 12.27 6.31 21.19
C VAL A 359 13.78 6.54 21.26
N HIS A 360 14.56 5.49 21.02
CA HIS A 360 15.99 5.65 20.80
C HIS A 360 16.18 6.18 19.39
N ASP A 361 16.73 7.40 19.28
CA ASP A 361 17.10 7.98 18.00
C ASP A 361 18.07 7.05 17.27
N LEU A 362 17.82 6.88 15.96
CA LEU A 362 18.86 6.55 15.01
C LEU A 362 19.81 7.76 15.00
N GLU A 363 20.96 7.61 15.65
CA GLU A 363 22.03 8.63 15.70
C GLU A 363 22.44 9.11 14.29
N PRO A 364 22.80 10.41 14.13
CA PRO A 364 23.54 11.21 15.11
C PRO A 364 22.92 12.56 15.51
N TYR A 365 21.64 12.61 15.89
CA TYR A 365 21.04 13.82 16.49
C TYR A 365 20.45 13.51 17.88
N ARG A 366 21.27 13.58 18.95
CA ARG A 366 20.80 13.68 20.34
C ARG A 366 20.33 15.12 20.62
N GLU A 367 19.30 15.43 21.43
CA GLU A 367 19.24 15.20 22.88
C GLU A 367 17.81 15.22 23.48
N ALA A 368 16.75 14.83 22.76
CA ALA A 368 15.40 14.76 23.37
C ALA A 368 14.79 13.37 23.26
N VAL A 369 15.01 12.55 24.30
CA VAL A 369 14.26 11.31 24.49
C VAL A 369 12.79 11.68 24.79
N THR A 370 11.95 11.65 23.76
CA THR A 370 10.48 11.72 23.95
C THR A 370 9.94 10.29 23.98
N THR A 371 9.04 10.01 24.93
CA THR A 371 8.24 8.77 24.83
C THR A 371 7.30 8.90 23.63
N ARG A 372 6.88 7.79 23.00
CA ARG A 372 5.92 7.88 21.87
C ARG A 372 4.62 8.54 22.27
N LYS A 373 4.18 8.33 23.51
CA LYS A 373 3.07 9.06 24.11
C LYS A 373 3.34 10.57 24.16
N ALA A 374 4.53 11.00 24.53
CA ALA A 374 4.91 12.42 24.55
C ALA A 374 5.02 13.01 23.14
N GLY A 375 5.58 12.29 22.17
CA GLY A 375 5.63 12.73 20.77
C GLY A 375 4.24 12.85 20.14
N LEU A 376 3.36 11.87 20.39
CA LEU A 376 1.96 11.91 19.95
C LEU A 376 1.16 12.99 20.68
N ALA A 377 1.38 13.18 21.98
CA ALA A 377 0.76 14.25 22.76
C ALA A 377 1.23 15.63 22.27
N ALA A 378 2.51 15.82 21.99
CA ALA A 378 3.04 17.07 21.42
C ALA A 378 2.46 17.32 20.03
N PHE A 379 2.35 16.30 19.19
CA PHE A 379 1.64 16.39 17.90
C PHE A 379 0.17 16.77 18.10
N MET A 380 -0.55 16.13 19.02
CA MET A 380 -1.95 16.45 19.32
C MET A 380 -2.13 17.79 20.04
N GLU A 381 -1.16 18.29 20.77
CA GLU A 381 -1.18 19.61 21.39
C GLU A 381 -0.92 20.69 20.34
N MET A 382 0.00 20.44 19.41
CA MET A 382 0.26 21.32 18.26
C MET A 382 -0.89 21.36 17.25
N TYR A 383 -1.63 20.26 17.07
CA TYR A 383 -2.58 20.11 15.96
C TYR A 383 -4.01 19.69 16.35
N GLY A 384 -4.27 19.40 17.63
CA GLY A 384 -5.54 18.81 18.10
C GLY A 384 -6.42 19.74 18.93
N ASN A 385 -6.06 21.02 19.06
CA ASN A 385 -6.82 22.00 19.86
C ASN A 385 -7.68 22.99 19.04
N GLU A 386 -8.08 22.63 17.81
CA GLU A 386 -9.17 23.34 17.13
C GLU A 386 -10.42 22.45 16.97
N GLY A 387 -11.33 22.54 17.95
CA GLY A 387 -12.76 22.35 17.67
C GLY A 387 -13.62 21.72 18.77
N TYR A 388 -13.99 22.48 19.80
CA TYR A 388 -15.40 22.83 20.12
C TYR A 388 -15.45 23.70 21.39
N SER A 389 -15.28 25.01 21.26
CA SER A 389 -15.90 25.95 22.19
C SER A 389 -16.00 27.33 21.53
N SER A 390 -17.24 27.78 21.37
CA SER A 390 -17.57 29.13 20.97
C SER A 390 -17.16 30.12 22.06
N LYS A 391 -16.27 31.06 21.72
CA LYS A 391 -16.32 32.51 22.02
C LYS A 391 -14.90 33.09 22.18
N SER A 392 -14.60 34.05 21.30
CA SER A 392 -13.94 35.33 21.61
C SER A 392 -12.76 35.31 22.60
N SER A 393 -11.55 35.56 22.09
CA SER A 393 -10.89 36.88 22.18
C SER A 393 -9.39 36.77 21.86
N SER A 394 -8.87 37.86 21.30
CA SER A 394 -7.47 38.16 20.98
C SER A 394 -6.42 37.64 21.96
N CYS A 395 -5.23 37.22 21.49
CA CYS A 395 -3.98 37.94 21.78
C CYS A 395 -2.74 37.36 21.08
N ALA A 396 -1.97 38.29 20.50
CA ALA A 396 -0.51 38.41 20.36
C ALA A 396 0.43 37.20 20.31
N TYR A 397 1.25 37.25 19.26
CA TYR A 397 2.55 36.62 19.05
C TYR A 397 3.45 36.54 20.31
N ARG A 398 4.07 35.38 20.51
CA ARG A 398 5.34 35.25 21.24
C ARG A 398 6.35 34.45 20.41
N THR A 399 7.38 35.16 19.98
CA THR A 399 8.68 34.64 19.54
C THR A 399 9.26 33.73 20.64
N ILE A 400 9.70 32.51 20.30
CA ILE A 400 10.43 31.65 21.23
C ILE A 400 11.92 31.99 21.15
N THR A 401 12.43 32.64 22.20
CA THR A 401 13.85 32.69 22.54
C THR A 401 14.16 31.50 23.46
N LEU A 402 15.07 30.63 23.05
CA LEU A 402 15.56 29.50 23.84
C LEU A 402 16.41 29.99 25.03
N PHE A 403 15.99 29.69 26.27
CA PHE A 403 16.82 29.89 27.48
C PHE A 403 17.54 28.59 27.88
N LYS A 404 18.84 28.74 28.18
CA LYS A 404 19.73 27.76 28.82
C LYS A 404 19.23 27.43 30.24
N ALA A 405 19.13 26.14 30.58
CA ALA A 405 18.82 25.69 31.93
C ALA A 405 20.08 25.58 32.79
N THR A 406 20.06 26.18 33.98
CA THR A 406 20.99 25.96 35.09
C THR A 406 20.43 24.91 36.07
N LYS A 407 21.29 23.99 36.51
CA LYS A 407 21.07 23.02 37.61
C LYS A 407 20.77 23.75 38.94
N VAL A 408 19.92 23.19 39.82
CA VAL A 408 20.19 22.76 41.24
C VAL A 408 18.98 21.89 41.78
N PRO A 409 18.89 21.36 43.04
CA PRO A 409 19.06 19.94 43.38
C PRO A 409 17.89 19.22 44.10
N ASN A 410 18.11 17.93 44.37
CA ASN A 410 17.35 16.96 45.18
C ASN A 410 16.65 17.47 46.45
N HIS A 411 15.44 16.93 46.72
CA HIS A 411 14.97 16.66 48.07
C HIS A 411 14.12 15.37 48.20
N GLN A 412 14.29 14.74 49.36
CA GLN A 412 13.73 13.47 49.83
C GLN A 412 12.24 13.59 50.19
N TYR A 413 11.51 12.46 50.16
CA TYR A 413 10.25 12.31 50.91
C TYR A 413 10.26 11.05 51.78
N LYS A 414 9.72 11.23 52.99
CA LYS A 414 9.53 10.26 54.08
C LYS A 414 8.22 9.48 53.94
N ASP A 415 8.24 8.29 54.54
CA ASP A 415 7.14 7.40 54.93
C ASP A 415 6.08 8.08 55.82
N GLU A 416 4.83 7.59 55.74
CA GLU A 416 3.94 7.32 56.89
C GLU A 416 2.67 6.53 56.48
N SER A 417 2.01 5.95 57.49
CA SER A 417 1.34 4.65 57.53
C SER A 417 -0.20 4.62 57.54
N ALA A 418 -0.79 3.59 56.88
CA ALA A 418 -1.90 2.69 57.30
C ALA A 418 -3.33 3.27 57.65
N PRO A 419 -4.36 2.43 57.95
CA PRO A 419 -5.35 1.90 56.98
C PRO A 419 -6.83 2.10 57.41
N LEU A 420 -7.82 1.66 56.61
CA LEU A 420 -9.13 1.12 57.07
C LEU A 420 -10.01 0.61 55.90
N ALA A 421 -10.65 -0.54 56.11
CA ALA A 421 -11.74 -1.12 55.31
C ALA A 421 -13.12 -0.57 55.76
N PRO A 422 -14.23 -0.80 55.02
CA PRO A 422 -15.01 -2.02 55.27
C PRO A 422 -15.78 -2.62 54.06
N THR A 423 -16.30 -3.80 54.35
CA THR A 423 -17.12 -4.79 53.64
C THR A 423 -18.44 -4.29 53.03
N LEU A 424 -18.88 -4.90 51.92
CA LEU A 424 -20.32 -5.11 51.66
C LEU A 424 -20.62 -6.29 50.72
N THR A 425 -21.60 -7.08 51.15
CA THR A 425 -22.10 -8.34 50.61
C THR A 425 -23.34 -8.09 49.76
N GLN A 426 -23.53 -8.78 48.63
CA GLN A 426 -24.88 -9.14 48.16
C GLN A 426 -24.88 -10.36 47.20
N LYS A 427 -25.70 -11.35 47.55
CA LYS A 427 -26.21 -12.42 46.69
C LYS A 427 -27.31 -11.85 45.79
N VAL A 428 -27.59 -12.50 44.64
CA VAL A 428 -28.89 -13.16 44.33
C VAL A 428 -28.99 -13.61 42.85
N THR A 429 -29.22 -14.92 42.72
CA THR A 429 -29.99 -15.74 41.74
C THR A 429 -29.74 -15.78 40.22
N SER A 430 -29.67 -17.04 39.80
CA SER A 430 -29.92 -17.70 38.52
C SER A 430 -31.19 -17.31 37.76
N ASN A 431 -31.15 -17.44 36.42
CA ASN A 431 -32.14 -18.23 35.68
C ASN A 431 -31.64 -18.69 34.31
N LYS A 432 -32.02 -19.92 33.95
CA LYS A 432 -31.84 -20.61 32.67
C LYS A 432 -32.89 -20.14 31.66
N ALA A 433 -32.52 -20.06 30.37
CA ALA A 433 -33.41 -20.39 29.26
C ALA A 433 -32.59 -20.86 28.05
N ALA A 434 -33.08 -21.93 27.44
CA ALA A 434 -32.45 -22.67 26.35
C ALA A 434 -32.75 -22.07 24.98
N ALA A 435 -31.79 -22.13 24.06
CA ALA A 435 -32.04 -22.04 22.64
C ALA A 435 -31.19 -23.10 21.92
N ARG A 436 -31.87 -24.02 21.23
CA ARG A 436 -31.28 -25.06 20.38
C ARG A 436 -30.78 -24.40 19.09
N HIS A 437 -29.50 -24.53 18.79
CA HIS A 437 -28.95 -24.24 17.46
C HIS A 437 -28.19 -25.44 16.91
N TYR A 438 -28.49 -25.73 15.65
CA TYR A 438 -27.88 -26.73 14.80
C TYR A 438 -26.35 -26.53 14.76
N GLN A 439 -25.59 -27.49 15.25
CA GLN A 439 -24.15 -27.58 15.02
C GLN A 439 -23.92 -28.31 13.69
N GLN A 440 -23.37 -27.61 12.70
CA GLN A 440 -22.54 -28.25 11.68
C GLN A 440 -21.10 -28.35 12.23
N PRO A 441 -20.36 -29.43 11.95
CA PRO A 441 -19.01 -29.61 12.48
C PRO A 441 -18.06 -28.59 11.84
N ARG A 442 -17.43 -27.75 12.66
CA ARG A 442 -16.30 -26.92 12.25
C ARG A 442 -15.07 -27.82 12.05
N PRO A 443 -14.26 -27.64 11.00
CA PRO A 443 -12.95 -28.29 10.93
C PRO A 443 -12.05 -27.72 12.03
N GLN A 444 -11.47 -28.58 12.86
CA GLN A 444 -10.39 -28.20 13.76
C GLN A 444 -9.16 -27.92 12.90
N LEU A 445 -8.77 -26.65 12.79
CA LEU A 445 -7.44 -26.27 12.32
C LEU A 445 -6.43 -26.71 13.37
N VAL A 446 -5.75 -27.82 13.11
CA VAL A 446 -4.53 -28.19 13.82
C VAL A 446 -3.44 -27.25 13.33
N ALA A 447 -3.06 -26.28 14.15
CA ALA A 447 -1.86 -25.49 13.92
C ALA A 447 -0.64 -26.42 14.06
N ILE A 448 -0.10 -26.88 12.93
CA ILE A 448 1.23 -27.49 12.87
C ILE A 448 2.21 -26.36 12.59
N PHE A 449 2.81 -25.80 13.64
CA PHE A 449 4.11 -25.14 13.53
C PHE A 449 5.02 -25.73 14.59
N GLY A 450 5.95 -26.56 14.11
CA GLY A 450 6.88 -27.29 14.94
C GLY A 450 7.83 -26.37 15.68
N ALA A 451 7.84 -26.47 17.01
CA ALA A 451 9.01 -26.15 17.79
C ALA A 451 10.12 -27.12 17.37
N ARG A 452 11.19 -26.62 16.74
CA ARG A 452 12.47 -27.31 16.69
C ARG A 452 13.49 -26.51 17.48
N GLU A 453 14.02 -27.20 18.47
CA GLU A 453 15.01 -26.78 19.42
C GLU A 453 16.26 -26.20 18.73
N ALA A 454 16.68 -25.03 19.20
CA ALA A 454 17.99 -24.49 18.90
C ALA A 454 19.06 -25.37 19.57
N THR A 455 19.72 -26.21 18.77
CA THR A 455 20.98 -26.85 19.16
C THR A 455 22.15 -26.16 18.47
N LYS A 456 23.05 -25.69 19.33
CA LYS A 456 24.42 -25.19 19.13
C LYS A 456 25.08 -25.50 17.78
N TYR A 457 25.64 -24.46 17.14
CA TYR A 457 26.87 -24.56 16.36
C TYR A 457 27.80 -23.40 16.73
N GLU A 458 28.75 -23.67 17.63
CA GLU A 458 30.07 -23.05 17.60
C GLU A 458 30.87 -23.75 16.50
N HIS A 459 31.49 -22.99 15.59
CA HIS A 459 32.92 -23.09 15.25
C HIS A 459 33.29 -22.26 14.00
N LEU A 460 34.34 -21.46 14.21
CA LEU A 460 35.44 -21.16 13.29
C LEU A 460 35.18 -20.23 12.09
N VAL A 461 35.46 -18.96 12.38
CA VAL A 461 36.18 -18.02 11.52
C VAL A 461 37.40 -18.70 10.88
N GLN A 462 37.45 -18.73 9.55
CA GLN A 462 38.71 -18.75 8.80
C GLN A 462 38.61 -17.81 7.60
N LEU A 463 39.43 -16.75 7.64
CA LEU A 463 39.71 -15.84 6.53
C LEU A 463 40.58 -16.56 5.49
N PRO A 464 40.34 -16.40 4.17
CA PRO A 464 41.31 -16.83 3.19
C PRO A 464 42.42 -15.78 3.03
N VAL A 465 43.62 -16.24 3.33
CA VAL A 465 44.92 -15.62 3.03
C VAL A 465 45.07 -15.50 1.51
N LYS A 466 45.49 -14.30 1.06
CA LYS A 466 45.96 -14.04 -0.31
C LYS A 466 47.18 -14.91 -0.60
N ASN A 467 47.14 -15.70 -1.67
CA ASN A 467 48.35 -16.19 -2.31
C ASN A 467 48.26 -16.04 -3.83
N ASN A 468 49.25 -15.33 -4.37
CA ASN A 468 49.57 -15.22 -5.77
C ASN A 468 49.93 -16.59 -6.35
N SER A 469 49.31 -16.98 -7.46
CA SER A 469 50.00 -17.75 -8.49
C SER A 469 49.27 -17.58 -9.82
N THR A 470 50.04 -17.09 -10.80
CA THR A 470 49.76 -17.13 -12.22
C THR A 470 49.62 -18.56 -12.70
N ASN A 471 48.49 -18.88 -13.35
CA ASN A 471 48.41 -19.99 -14.30
C ASN A 471 47.48 -19.61 -15.45
N THR A 472 48.09 -19.43 -16.61
CA THR A 472 47.46 -19.22 -17.91
C THR A 472 46.79 -20.53 -18.35
N ILE A 473 45.47 -20.53 -18.47
CA ILE A 473 44.72 -21.61 -19.13
C ILE A 473 44.00 -20.99 -20.33
N ALA A 474 44.44 -21.38 -21.52
CA ALA A 474 43.80 -21.06 -22.78
C ALA A 474 42.48 -21.84 -22.89
N ILE A 475 41.37 -21.11 -23.02
CA ILE A 475 40.07 -21.70 -23.36
C ILE A 475 39.82 -21.46 -24.85
N ARG A 476 39.79 -22.55 -25.61
CA ARG A 476 39.36 -22.60 -27.01
C ARG A 476 37.87 -22.28 -27.11
N SER A 477 37.52 -21.32 -27.97
CA SER A 477 36.14 -21.00 -28.38
C SER A 477 35.54 -22.15 -29.23
N PRO A 478 34.27 -22.52 -29.04
CA PRO A 478 33.54 -23.29 -30.03
C PRO A 478 32.75 -22.38 -30.97
N ASN A 479 33.15 -22.42 -32.24
CA ASN A 479 32.40 -22.29 -33.49
C ASN A 479 31.04 -21.55 -33.46
N MET A 480 31.02 -20.37 -34.10
CA MET A 480 29.82 -19.75 -34.65
C MET A 480 29.30 -20.58 -35.83
N VAL A 481 28.05 -21.02 -35.74
CA VAL A 481 27.28 -21.51 -36.89
C VAL A 481 26.53 -20.32 -37.49
N THR A 482 26.95 -19.89 -38.67
CA THR A 482 26.26 -18.91 -39.50
C THR A 482 25.11 -19.59 -40.24
N THR A 483 23.86 -19.31 -39.85
CA THR A 483 22.68 -19.69 -40.65
C THR A 483 22.33 -18.56 -41.62
N SER A 484 22.51 -18.85 -42.90
CA SER A 484 22.11 -18.03 -44.05
C SER A 484 20.59 -18.01 -44.22
N PHE A 485 20.00 -16.80 -44.30
CA PHE A 485 18.62 -16.60 -44.74
C PHE A 485 18.51 -16.61 -46.28
N PRO A 486 17.51 -17.29 -46.87
CA PRO A 486 17.25 -17.19 -48.30
C PRO A 486 16.51 -15.89 -48.63
N ARG A 487 17.06 -15.16 -49.62
CA ARG A 487 16.41 -14.04 -50.32
C ARG A 487 15.13 -14.54 -51.00
N ARG A 488 14.02 -13.80 -50.82
CA ARG A 488 12.84 -13.90 -51.70
C ARG A 488 12.82 -12.74 -52.70
N PRO A 489 12.22 -12.94 -53.89
CA PRO A 489 12.39 -12.05 -55.03
C PRO A 489 11.48 -10.82 -54.94
N SER A 490 11.98 -9.76 -55.56
CA SER A 490 11.27 -8.57 -55.97
C SER A 490 10.19 -8.89 -57.00
N ASP A 491 8.95 -8.49 -56.75
CA ASP A 491 7.96 -8.24 -57.80
C ASP A 491 7.41 -6.82 -57.67
N SER A 492 7.64 -6.07 -58.73
CA SER A 492 7.03 -4.81 -59.07
C SER A 492 5.61 -5.02 -59.61
N THR A 493 4.64 -4.19 -59.21
CA THR A 493 3.90 -3.25 -60.09
C THR A 493 2.52 -2.87 -59.55
N SER A 494 2.24 -1.57 -59.70
CA SER A 494 0.94 -0.95 -60.02
C SER A 494 -0.11 -0.70 -58.92
N GLY A 495 -0.61 0.55 -58.90
CA GLY A 495 -2.02 0.82 -58.62
C GLY A 495 -2.35 1.68 -57.40
N ARG A 496 -2.13 3.01 -57.47
CA ARG A 496 -3.00 3.98 -56.77
C ARG A 496 -4.37 4.02 -57.48
N PRO A 497 -5.45 4.38 -56.79
CA PRO A 497 -5.92 5.75 -56.95
C PRO A 497 -6.39 6.43 -55.66
N CYS A 498 -6.25 7.76 -55.67
CA CYS A 498 -6.93 8.71 -54.81
C CYS A 498 -8.45 8.63 -55.00
N CYS A 499 -9.20 8.82 -53.92
CA CYS A 499 -10.47 9.56 -53.95
C CYS A 499 -10.63 10.34 -52.64
N THR A 500 -10.83 11.64 -52.82
CA THR A 500 -11.35 12.61 -51.86
C THR A 500 -12.85 12.38 -51.62
N SER A 501 -13.27 12.45 -50.36
CA SER A 501 -14.47 13.15 -49.87
C SER A 501 -14.42 13.21 -48.35
#